data_AF-A0A9E0U4R4-F1
#
_entry.id   AF-A0A9E0U4R4-F1
#
_cell.length_a   1.000
_cell.length_b   1.000
_cell.length_c   1.000
_cell.angle_alpha   90.00
_cell.angle_beta   90.00
_cell.angle_gamma   90.00
#
_symmetry.space_group_name_H-M   'P 1'
#
loop_
_entity.id
_entity.type
_entity.pdbx_description
1 polymer ?
#
loop_
_entity_poly.entity_id
_entity_poly.type
_entity_poly.pdbx_seq_one_letter_code
_entity_poly.pdbx_strand_id
1 'polypeptide(L)'
;MVNNLSALRIGDLTIYPPILQGGMGVRISRSGLAAAVANEGCVGVIAGVGLGKFENLPRSEFEAVNNEALRAEIRKAKSMTKGVIGVNLMVALSNYESLVRTSVDENIDLIISGAGLPLELPKYVEKKNIKLIPVVSSVRALKIICDKWKRNFNKLPDAVIVEGSKAGGHIGYDFQDVFEGKAPSLDELIIEI
;
A
#
# COMPACT_ATOMS: atom_id res chain seq x y z
N MET A 1 -8.28 -23.54 -20.41
CA MET A 1 -8.28 -22.14 -20.88
C MET A 1 -8.08 -21.27 -19.65
N VAL A 2 -6.99 -20.53 -19.57
CA VAL A 2 -6.84 -19.52 -18.50
C VAL A 2 -7.90 -18.46 -18.77
N ASN A 3 -8.83 -18.26 -17.84
CA ASN A 3 -9.80 -17.16 -17.93
C ASN A 3 -9.00 -15.87 -18.14
N ASN A 4 -9.18 -15.19 -19.27
CA ASN A 4 -8.56 -13.89 -19.51
C ASN A 4 -9.16 -12.90 -18.51
N LEU A 5 -8.47 -12.67 -17.40
CA LEU A 5 -8.84 -11.62 -16.44
C LEU A 5 -8.79 -10.28 -17.17
N SER A 6 -9.85 -9.48 -17.05
CA SER A 6 -9.86 -8.12 -17.60
C SER A 6 -8.77 -7.27 -16.97
N ALA A 7 -8.23 -6.30 -17.74
CA ALA A 7 -7.28 -5.34 -17.21
C ALA A 7 -7.89 -4.57 -16.02
N LEU A 8 -7.10 -4.38 -14.97
CA LEU A 8 -7.50 -3.63 -13.80
C LEU A 8 -7.29 -2.13 -14.08
N ARG A 9 -8.31 -1.32 -13.79
CA ARG A 9 -8.26 0.15 -13.95
C ARG A 9 -8.31 0.82 -12.59
N ILE A 10 -7.31 1.65 -12.30
CA ILE A 10 -7.23 2.45 -11.06
C ILE A 10 -7.02 3.91 -11.46
N GLY A 11 -8.11 4.68 -11.53
CA GLY A 11 -8.11 6.01 -12.14
C GLY A 11 -7.65 5.96 -13.60
N ASP A 12 -6.53 6.59 -13.91
CA ASP A 12 -5.90 6.61 -15.23
C ASP A 12 -4.92 5.44 -15.48
N LEU A 13 -4.61 4.64 -14.45
CA LEU A 13 -3.72 3.48 -14.59
C LEU A 13 -4.49 2.30 -15.19
N THR A 14 -3.87 1.63 -16.17
CA THR A 14 -4.35 0.36 -16.73
C THR A 14 -3.28 -0.70 -16.50
N ILE A 15 -3.65 -1.77 -15.78
CA ILE A 15 -2.73 -2.80 -15.31
C ILE A 15 -3.11 -4.13 -15.98
N TYR A 16 -2.16 -4.72 -16.73
CA TYR A 16 -2.34 -6.02 -17.37
C TYR A 16 -0.98 -6.75 -17.48
N PRO A 17 -0.85 -7.97 -16.91
CA PRO A 17 -1.84 -8.72 -16.12
C PRO A 17 -2.31 -7.96 -14.87
N PRO A 18 -3.57 -8.14 -14.39
CA PRO A 18 -4.15 -7.38 -13.27
C PRO A 18 -3.60 -7.85 -11.91
N ILE A 19 -2.29 -7.79 -11.75
CA ILE A 19 -1.54 -8.32 -10.61
C ILE A 19 -0.79 -7.17 -9.95
N LEU A 20 -0.91 -7.10 -8.62
CA LEU A 20 -0.11 -6.24 -7.77
C LEU A 20 0.76 -7.14 -6.90
N GLN A 21 2.07 -6.91 -6.88
CA GLN A 21 2.94 -7.56 -5.91
C GLN A 21 2.76 -6.88 -4.55
N GLY A 22 2.32 -7.63 -3.53
CA GLY A 22 2.06 -7.06 -2.20
C GLY A 22 3.34 -6.58 -1.50
N GLY A 23 3.32 -5.37 -0.95
CA GLY A 23 4.50 -4.78 -0.28
C GLY A 23 4.85 -5.47 1.04
N MET A 24 5.85 -6.35 1.00
CA MET A 24 6.34 -7.13 2.14
C MET A 24 7.53 -6.44 2.82
N GLY A 25 7.39 -6.18 4.14
CA GLY A 25 8.40 -5.55 4.99
C GLY A 25 9.68 -6.37 5.19
N VAL A 26 10.52 -5.98 6.16
CA VAL A 26 11.83 -6.61 6.43
C VAL A 26 12.73 -6.61 5.19
N ARG A 27 12.65 -5.55 4.39
CA ARG A 27 13.47 -5.30 3.19
C ARG A 27 13.34 -6.38 2.08
N ILE A 28 12.25 -7.15 2.06
CA ILE A 28 11.91 -8.06 0.96
C ILE A 28 11.52 -7.26 -0.29
N SER A 29 10.54 -6.37 -0.15
CA SER A 29 10.02 -5.58 -1.27
C SER A 29 10.78 -4.27 -1.47
N ARG A 30 11.92 -4.37 -2.16
CA ARG A 30 12.79 -3.25 -2.56
C ARG A 30 12.68 -2.97 -4.06
N SER A 31 13.37 -1.93 -4.52
CA SER A 31 13.44 -1.47 -5.91
C SER A 31 13.63 -2.59 -6.93
N GLY A 32 14.52 -3.55 -6.67
CA GLY A 32 14.78 -4.65 -7.60
C GLY A 32 13.55 -5.52 -7.86
N LEU A 33 12.83 -5.92 -6.79
CA LEU A 33 11.61 -6.72 -6.93
C LEU A 33 10.49 -5.89 -7.55
N ALA A 34 10.26 -4.67 -7.06
CA ALA A 34 9.21 -3.80 -7.56
C ALA A 34 9.39 -3.51 -9.06
N ALA A 35 10.61 -3.15 -9.49
CA ALA A 35 10.90 -2.87 -10.89
C ALA A 35 10.76 -4.12 -11.77
N ALA A 36 11.20 -5.29 -11.29
CA ALA A 36 11.04 -6.54 -12.04
C ALA A 36 9.56 -6.85 -12.29
N VAL A 37 8.70 -6.73 -11.27
CA VAL A 37 7.25 -6.92 -11.42
C VAL A 37 6.63 -5.88 -12.35
N ALA A 38 7.02 -4.61 -12.22
CA ALA A 38 6.51 -3.54 -13.06
C ALA A 38 6.88 -3.71 -14.55
N ASN A 39 8.04 -4.30 -14.84
CA ASN A 39 8.46 -4.62 -16.21
C ASN A 39 7.62 -5.72 -16.87
N GLU A 40 6.93 -6.55 -16.08
CA GLU A 40 5.96 -7.55 -16.57
C GLU A 40 4.54 -6.97 -16.78
N GLY A 41 4.38 -5.64 -16.73
CA GLY A 41 3.08 -4.97 -16.91
C GLY A 41 2.17 -4.98 -15.66
N CYS A 42 2.66 -5.55 -14.57
CA CYS A 42 2.01 -5.60 -13.27
C CYS A 42 2.36 -4.34 -12.44
N VAL A 43 1.86 -4.24 -11.20
CA VAL A 43 2.30 -3.19 -10.26
C VAL A 43 3.40 -3.72 -9.35
N GLY A 44 4.55 -3.06 -9.35
CA GLY A 44 5.60 -3.27 -8.36
C GLY A 44 5.38 -2.41 -7.12
N VAL A 45 5.53 -2.96 -5.92
CA VAL A 45 5.29 -2.22 -4.68
C VAL A 45 6.51 -2.29 -3.77
N ILE A 46 7.02 -1.12 -3.37
CA ILE A 46 8.08 -1.01 -2.36
C ILE A 46 7.44 -0.97 -0.96
N ALA A 47 7.94 -1.77 -0.01
CA ALA A 47 7.51 -1.68 1.37
C ALA A 47 8.31 -0.59 2.11
N GLY A 48 7.65 0.46 2.60
CA GLY A 48 8.30 1.60 3.25
C GLY A 48 8.70 1.37 4.72
N VAL A 49 8.31 0.25 5.32
CA VAL A 49 8.60 -0.05 6.72
C VAL A 49 10.08 -0.41 6.92
N GLY A 50 10.80 0.41 7.69
CA GLY A 50 12.14 0.10 8.17
C GLY A 50 13.21 -0.09 7.08
N LEU A 51 13.12 0.64 5.96
CA LEU A 51 14.07 0.53 4.86
C LEU A 51 15.49 0.97 5.22
N GLY A 52 15.61 2.03 6.02
CA GLY A 52 16.89 2.61 6.40
C GLY A 52 17.67 1.71 7.37
N LYS A 53 18.99 1.88 7.43
CA LYS A 53 19.85 1.20 8.41
C LYS A 53 19.87 2.01 9.71
N PHE A 54 18.83 1.85 10.53
CA PHE A 54 18.63 2.62 11.76
C PHE A 54 19.04 1.84 13.03
N GLU A 55 19.44 0.57 12.91
CA GLU A 55 19.61 -0.35 14.03
C GLU A 55 20.65 0.13 15.07
N ASN A 56 21.64 0.90 14.62
CA ASN A 56 22.71 1.46 15.47
C ASN A 56 22.64 3.00 15.59
N LEU A 57 21.53 3.62 15.19
CA LEU A 57 21.36 5.07 15.18
C LEU A 57 20.47 5.53 16.35
N PRO A 58 20.64 6.78 16.83
CA PRO A 58 19.74 7.33 17.83
C PRO A 58 18.32 7.45 17.24
N ARG A 59 17.31 7.30 18.12
CA ARG A 59 15.89 7.35 17.71
C ARG A 59 15.52 8.63 16.96
N SER A 60 16.20 9.75 17.24
CA SER A 60 16.03 11.03 16.56
C SER A 60 16.32 10.97 15.06
N GLU A 61 17.17 10.04 14.61
CA GLU A 61 17.54 9.89 13.19
C GLU A 61 16.64 8.90 12.44
N PHE A 62 15.80 8.15 13.15
CA PHE A 62 14.97 7.07 12.59
C PHE A 62 14.15 7.56 11.40
N GLU A 63 13.49 8.72 11.52
CA GLU A 63 12.66 9.26 10.46
C GLU A 63 13.48 9.65 9.23
N ALA A 64 14.53 10.45 9.42
CA ALA A 64 15.37 10.96 8.33
C ALA A 64 16.02 9.82 7.53
N VAL A 65 16.55 8.81 8.22
CA VAL A 65 17.25 7.68 7.60
C VAL A 65 16.28 6.78 6.82
N ASN A 66 15.06 6.58 7.33
CA ASN A 66 14.04 5.81 6.60
C ASN A 66 13.47 6.59 5.41
N ASN A 67 13.28 7.91 5.52
CA ASN A 67 12.84 8.74 4.40
C ASN A 67 13.87 8.71 3.26
N GLU A 68 15.15 8.87 3.57
CA GLU A 68 16.21 8.85 2.54
C GLU A 68 16.33 7.48 1.89
N ALA A 69 16.21 6.40 2.68
CA ALA A 69 16.19 5.05 2.13
C ALA A 69 14.98 4.82 1.21
N LEU A 70 13.78 5.27 1.60
CA LEU A 70 12.58 5.18 0.77
C LEU A 70 12.75 5.96 -0.54
N ARG A 71 13.27 7.19 -0.47
CA ARG A 71 13.60 8.01 -1.63
C ARG A 71 14.55 7.29 -2.59
N ALA A 72 15.64 6.72 -2.06
CA ALA A 72 16.61 6.00 -2.85
C ALA A 72 15.99 4.78 -3.55
N GLU A 73 15.15 4.00 -2.85
CA GLU A 73 14.46 2.85 -3.42
C GLU A 73 13.45 3.25 -4.50
N ILE A 74 12.66 4.32 -4.29
CA ILE A 74 11.71 4.82 -5.32
C ILE A 74 12.46 5.27 -6.57
N ARG A 75 13.50 6.09 -6.43
CA ARG A 75 14.31 6.58 -7.56
C ARG A 75 14.94 5.43 -8.32
N LYS A 76 15.51 4.47 -7.61
CA LYS A 76 16.13 3.29 -8.21
C LYS A 76 15.11 2.45 -8.97
N ALA A 77 13.94 2.17 -8.38
CA ALA A 77 12.89 1.44 -9.07
C ALA A 77 12.47 2.14 -10.37
N LYS A 78 12.18 3.44 -10.30
CA LYS A 78 11.79 4.26 -11.46
C LYS A 78 12.88 4.39 -12.54
N SER A 79 14.15 4.27 -12.18
CA SER A 79 15.22 4.19 -13.19
C SER A 79 15.28 2.85 -13.94
N MET A 80 14.66 1.80 -13.38
CA MET A 80 14.72 0.43 -13.89
C MET A 80 13.45 0.01 -14.65
N THR A 81 12.39 0.83 -14.63
CA THR A 81 11.12 0.53 -15.27
C THR A 81 10.40 1.79 -15.74
N LYS A 82 9.53 1.63 -16.76
CA LYS A 82 8.50 2.62 -17.12
C LYS A 82 7.09 2.18 -16.67
N GLY A 83 6.99 1.05 -15.97
CA GLY A 83 5.75 0.52 -15.42
C GLY A 83 5.33 1.24 -14.14
N VAL A 84 4.24 0.75 -13.54
CA VAL A 84 3.62 1.35 -12.35
C VAL A 84 4.39 0.93 -11.09
N ILE A 85 4.86 1.91 -10.33
CA ILE A 85 5.52 1.72 -9.04
C ILE A 85 4.70 2.34 -7.92
N GLY A 86 4.33 1.51 -6.96
CA GLY A 86 3.65 1.89 -5.73
C GLY A 86 4.52 1.78 -4.49
N VAL A 87 4.02 2.30 -3.38
CA VAL A 87 4.56 2.06 -2.04
C VAL A 87 3.49 1.49 -1.11
N ASN A 88 3.88 0.61 -0.20
CA ASN A 88 3.05 0.16 0.93
C ASN A 88 3.55 0.80 2.22
N LEU A 89 2.70 1.57 2.89
CA LEU A 89 3.00 2.31 4.12
C LEU A 89 2.03 1.93 5.23
N MET A 90 2.55 1.60 6.41
CA MET A 90 1.74 1.19 7.56
C MET A 90 1.31 2.41 8.38
N VAL A 91 0.00 2.59 8.57
CA VAL A 91 -0.57 3.70 9.34
C VAL A 91 -0.08 3.69 10.80
N ALA A 92 0.19 2.50 11.35
CA ALA A 92 0.71 2.32 12.71
C ALA A 92 2.13 2.87 12.94
N LEU A 93 2.87 3.26 11.90
CA LEU A 93 4.23 3.79 12.06
C LEU A 93 4.22 5.23 12.57
N SER A 94 5.10 5.52 13.53
CA SER A 94 5.24 6.87 14.11
C SER A 94 5.62 7.95 13.09
N ASN A 95 6.23 7.56 11.97
CA ASN A 95 6.64 8.44 10.88
C ASN A 95 5.81 8.25 9.60
N TYR A 96 4.59 7.71 9.70
CA TYR A 96 3.72 7.45 8.54
C TYR A 96 3.52 8.67 7.65
N GLU A 97 3.17 9.83 8.22
CA GLU A 97 2.98 11.08 7.44
C GLU A 97 4.26 11.45 6.66
N SER A 98 5.42 11.34 7.31
CA SER A 98 6.70 11.65 6.68
C SER A 98 7.02 10.73 5.50
N LEU A 99 6.74 9.43 5.63
CA LEU A 99 6.92 8.47 4.55
C LEU A 99 5.95 8.73 3.38
N VAL A 100 4.70 9.10 3.68
CA VAL A 100 3.72 9.50 2.67
C VAL A 100 4.24 10.72 1.91
N ARG A 101 4.63 11.79 2.61
CA ARG A 101 5.15 13.02 1.99
C ARG A 101 6.38 12.75 1.14
N THR A 102 7.31 11.94 1.63
CA THR A 102 8.48 11.50 0.86
C THR A 102 8.07 10.80 -0.44
N SER A 103 7.08 9.90 -0.39
CA SER A 103 6.59 9.19 -1.58
C SER A 103 5.90 10.12 -2.58
N VAL A 104 5.16 11.11 -2.06
CA VAL A 104 4.50 12.16 -2.82
C VAL A 104 5.51 13.07 -3.52
N ASP A 105 6.61 13.44 -2.85
CA ASP A 105 7.69 14.26 -3.41
C ASP A 105 8.44 13.54 -4.52
N GLU A 106 8.59 12.22 -4.42
CA GLU A 106 9.18 11.37 -5.46
C GLU A 106 8.17 10.96 -6.55
N ASN A 107 6.97 11.56 -6.56
CA ASN A 107 5.90 11.38 -7.54
C ASN A 107 5.46 9.92 -7.73
N ILE A 108 5.37 9.12 -6.66
CA ILE A 108 4.94 7.71 -6.72
C ILE A 108 3.59 7.56 -7.45
N ASP A 109 3.35 6.45 -8.14
CA ASP A 109 2.09 6.27 -8.90
C ASP A 109 0.90 5.95 -7.98
N LEU A 110 1.16 5.16 -6.93
CA LEU A 110 0.15 4.79 -5.94
C LEU A 110 0.71 4.57 -4.55
N ILE A 111 -0.14 4.80 -3.55
CA ILE A 111 0.14 4.58 -2.13
C ILE A 111 -0.90 3.59 -1.61
N ILE A 112 -0.39 2.44 -1.16
CA ILE A 112 -1.14 1.44 -0.41
C ILE A 112 -0.95 1.73 1.08
N SER A 113 -2.05 1.73 1.83
CA SER A 113 -2.00 1.99 3.27
C SER A 113 -2.74 0.93 4.07
N GLY A 114 -1.99 0.16 4.85
CA GLY A 114 -2.49 -0.90 5.73
C GLY A 114 -2.17 -0.65 7.20
N ALA A 115 -2.43 -1.66 8.04
CA ALA A 115 -2.17 -1.64 9.49
C ALA A 115 -2.73 -0.39 10.20
N GLY A 116 -4.00 -0.07 9.94
CA GLY A 116 -4.74 1.06 10.52
C GLY A 116 -5.64 1.74 9.49
N LEU A 117 -6.41 2.75 9.93
CA LEU A 117 -7.31 3.52 9.05
C LEU A 117 -6.59 4.78 8.53
N PRO A 118 -6.32 4.92 7.22
CA PRO A 118 -5.61 6.06 6.65
C PRO A 118 -6.52 7.30 6.50
N LEU A 119 -7.18 7.73 7.58
CA LEU A 119 -8.23 8.75 7.57
C LEU A 119 -7.78 10.11 7.04
N GLU A 120 -6.51 10.46 7.25
CA GLU A 120 -5.92 11.75 6.84
C GLU A 120 -5.05 11.62 5.57
N LEU A 121 -4.93 10.43 4.97
CA LEU A 121 -4.04 10.23 3.81
C LEU A 121 -4.28 11.22 2.65
N PRO A 122 -5.53 11.54 2.25
CA PRO A 122 -5.76 12.50 1.16
C PRO A 122 -5.20 13.90 1.46
N LYS A 123 -5.12 14.29 2.74
CA LYS A 123 -4.53 15.57 3.16
C LYS A 123 -3.07 15.70 2.75
N TYR A 124 -2.32 14.61 2.75
CA TYR A 124 -0.88 14.59 2.49
C TYR A 124 -0.52 14.54 1.01
N VAL A 125 -1.44 14.09 0.15
CA VAL A 125 -1.24 13.94 -1.29
C VAL A 125 -1.70 15.17 -2.08
N GLU A 126 -2.55 16.00 -1.48
CA GLU A 126 -3.07 17.23 -2.07
C GLU A 126 -3.71 16.97 -3.45
N LYS A 127 -3.36 17.76 -4.48
CA LYS A 127 -3.91 17.65 -5.84
C LYS A 127 -3.05 16.80 -6.80
N LYS A 128 -2.05 16.08 -6.29
CA LYS A 128 -1.20 15.23 -7.13
C LYS A 128 -1.97 14.00 -7.61
N ASN A 129 -1.66 13.55 -8.83
CA ASN A 129 -2.33 12.41 -9.47
C ASN A 129 -1.78 11.06 -8.95
N ILE A 130 -1.85 10.83 -7.64
CA ILE A 130 -1.37 9.62 -6.97
C ILE A 130 -2.58 8.82 -6.49
N LYS A 131 -2.62 7.51 -6.80
CA LYS A 131 -3.74 6.66 -6.43
C LYS A 131 -3.64 6.20 -4.99
N LEU A 132 -4.72 6.34 -4.23
CA LEU A 132 -4.76 6.06 -2.81
C LEU A 132 -5.59 4.79 -2.57
N ILE A 133 -4.93 3.76 -2.04
CA ILE A 133 -5.48 2.41 -1.94
C ILE A 133 -5.39 1.93 -0.48
N PRO A 134 -6.43 2.13 0.35
CA PRO A 134 -6.47 1.53 1.68
C PRO A 134 -6.59 0.01 1.60
N VAL A 135 -5.95 -0.67 2.54
CA VAL A 135 -6.18 -2.09 2.83
C VAL A 135 -7.26 -2.20 3.91
N VAL A 136 -8.27 -3.02 3.67
CA VAL A 136 -9.40 -3.22 4.59
C VAL A 136 -9.68 -4.72 4.80
N SER A 137 -10.14 -5.04 6.00
CA SER A 137 -10.58 -6.40 6.38
C SER A 137 -12.07 -6.46 6.76
N SER A 138 -12.82 -5.37 6.56
CA SER A 138 -14.26 -5.31 6.82
C SER A 138 -14.94 -4.15 6.09
N VAL A 139 -16.24 -4.31 5.80
CA VAL A 139 -17.10 -3.24 5.27
C VAL A 139 -17.17 -2.05 6.19
N ARG A 140 -17.16 -2.29 7.50
CA ARG A 140 -17.16 -1.21 8.50
C ARG A 140 -15.95 -0.31 8.34
N ALA A 141 -14.76 -0.88 8.19
CA ALA A 141 -13.53 -0.10 7.97
C ALA A 141 -13.61 0.70 6.66
N LEU A 142 -14.08 0.07 5.57
CA LEU A 142 -14.25 0.72 4.28
C LEU A 142 -15.22 1.91 4.35
N LYS A 143 -16.40 1.73 4.96
CA LYS A 143 -17.41 2.80 5.12
C LYS A 143 -16.83 3.99 5.87
N ILE A 144 -16.12 3.76 6.98
CA ILE A 144 -15.49 4.82 7.76
C ILE A 144 -14.48 5.63 6.92
N ILE A 145 -13.65 4.93 6.12
CA ILE A 145 -12.68 5.59 5.24
C ILE A 145 -13.41 6.42 4.17
N CYS A 146 -14.38 5.83 3.47
CA CYS A 146 -15.16 6.51 2.43
C CYS A 146 -15.87 7.75 2.98
N ASP A 147 -16.59 7.63 4.10
CA ASP A 147 -17.34 8.73 4.71
C ASP A 147 -16.42 9.86 5.16
N LYS A 148 -15.31 9.53 5.81
CA LYS A 148 -14.33 10.52 6.29
C LYS A 148 -13.67 11.23 5.11
N TRP A 149 -13.25 10.49 4.08
CA TRP A 149 -12.59 11.07 2.92
C TRP A 149 -13.55 11.93 2.09
N LYS A 150 -14.80 11.47 1.91
CA LYS A 150 -15.82 12.22 1.20
C LYS A 150 -16.16 13.52 1.92
N ARG A 151 -16.36 13.47 3.24
CA ARG A 151 -16.71 14.64 4.06
C ARG A 151 -15.57 15.67 4.13
N ASN A 152 -14.34 15.22 4.34
CA ASN A 152 -13.22 16.12 4.64
C ASN A 152 -12.46 16.58 3.40
N PHE A 153 -12.44 15.76 2.34
CA PHE A 153 -11.58 15.99 1.17
C PHE A 153 -12.34 15.88 -0.16
N ASN A 154 -13.65 15.59 -0.14
CA ASN A 154 -14.47 15.32 -1.32
C ASN A 154 -13.85 14.25 -2.25
N LYS A 155 -13.20 13.25 -1.68
CA LYS A 155 -12.52 12.16 -2.40
C LYS A 155 -12.97 10.80 -1.87
N LEU A 156 -12.95 9.78 -2.72
CA LEU A 156 -13.07 8.37 -2.34
C LEU A 156 -11.74 7.66 -2.63
N PRO A 157 -11.48 6.47 -2.04
CA PRO A 157 -10.39 5.59 -2.45
C PRO A 157 -10.39 5.36 -3.97
N ASP A 158 -9.21 5.37 -4.59
CA ASP A 158 -9.09 5.11 -6.03
C ASP A 158 -9.25 3.61 -6.34
N ALA A 159 -8.93 2.76 -5.37
CA ALA A 159 -9.25 1.33 -5.29
C ALA A 159 -9.19 0.91 -3.81
N VAL A 160 -9.55 -0.34 -3.51
CA VAL A 160 -9.41 -0.94 -2.17
C VAL A 160 -8.76 -2.32 -2.28
N ILE A 161 -7.93 -2.68 -1.32
CA ILE A 161 -7.41 -4.06 -1.17
C ILE A 161 -8.17 -4.71 -0.03
N VAL A 162 -8.88 -5.80 -0.33
CA VAL A 162 -9.55 -6.62 0.69
C VAL A 162 -8.58 -7.71 1.13
N GLU A 163 -8.17 -7.67 2.39
CA GLU A 163 -7.22 -8.63 2.95
C GLU A 163 -7.94 -9.67 3.83
N GLY A 164 -7.84 -10.93 3.41
CA GLY A 164 -8.42 -12.07 4.12
C GLY A 164 -7.53 -12.62 5.24
N SER A 165 -8.12 -13.43 6.11
CA SER A 165 -7.48 -14.03 7.30
C SER A 165 -6.30 -14.96 7.02
N LYS A 166 -6.14 -15.42 5.78
CA LYS A 166 -5.03 -16.29 5.34
C LYS A 166 -3.81 -15.52 4.82
N ALA A 167 -3.84 -14.18 4.81
CA ALA A 167 -2.70 -13.38 4.43
C ALA A 167 -1.52 -13.55 5.41
N GLY A 168 -0.29 -13.34 4.93
CA GLY A 168 0.90 -13.35 5.77
C GLY A 168 1.13 -12.00 6.46
N GLY A 169 1.82 -12.01 7.61
CA GLY A 169 2.19 -10.78 8.32
C GLY A 169 1.13 -10.31 9.32
N HIS A 170 0.97 -8.99 9.47
CA HIS A 170 -0.04 -8.42 10.36
C HIS A 170 -1.39 -8.40 9.66
N ILE A 171 -2.37 -9.11 10.23
CA ILE A 171 -3.72 -9.25 9.68
C ILE A 171 -4.73 -8.58 10.59
N GLY A 172 -5.80 -8.05 10.01
CA GLY A 172 -6.87 -7.34 10.72
C GLY A 172 -7.86 -8.22 11.49
N TYR A 173 -7.42 -9.38 12.00
CA TYR A 173 -8.25 -10.39 12.67
C TYR A 173 -7.64 -10.75 14.03
N ASP A 174 -8.49 -11.15 14.97
CA ASP A 174 -8.03 -11.69 16.24
C ASP A 174 -7.30 -13.03 16.01
N PHE A 175 -6.20 -13.24 16.72
CA PHE A 175 -5.41 -14.46 16.58
C PHE A 175 -6.24 -15.72 16.86
N GLN A 176 -7.09 -15.67 17.89
CA GLN A 176 -7.89 -16.82 18.29
C GLN A 176 -8.93 -17.16 17.21
N ASP A 177 -9.57 -16.14 16.63
CA ASP A 177 -10.55 -16.34 15.56
C ASP A 177 -9.91 -16.95 14.30
N VAL A 178 -8.68 -16.56 13.96
CA VAL A 178 -7.95 -17.15 12.84
C VAL A 178 -7.53 -18.59 13.16
N PHE A 179 -6.99 -18.81 14.36
CA PHE A 179 -6.53 -20.14 14.80
C PHE A 179 -7.67 -21.15 14.87
N GLU A 180 -8.85 -20.73 15.33
CA GLU A 180 -10.05 -21.56 15.43
C GLU A 180 -10.86 -21.64 14.12
N GLY A 181 -10.42 -20.96 13.06
CA GLY A 181 -11.10 -20.95 11.75
C GLY A 181 -12.45 -20.23 11.76
N LYS A 182 -12.65 -19.29 12.70
CA LYS A 182 -13.86 -18.47 12.83
C LYS A 182 -13.80 -17.17 12.05
N ALA A 183 -12.60 -16.74 11.63
CA ALA A 183 -12.45 -15.56 10.81
C ALA A 183 -13.13 -15.76 9.43
N PRO A 184 -13.85 -14.76 8.92
CA PRO A 184 -14.52 -14.87 7.63
C PRO A 184 -13.52 -15.15 6.51
N SER A 185 -13.98 -15.91 5.52
CA SER A 185 -13.26 -16.18 4.29
C SER A 185 -13.19 -14.91 3.42
N LEU A 186 -12.23 -14.89 2.50
CA LEU A 186 -12.11 -13.78 1.55
C LEU A 186 -13.35 -13.64 0.67
N ASP A 187 -13.99 -14.76 0.28
CA ASP A 187 -15.18 -14.75 -0.55
C ASP A 187 -16.38 -14.11 0.19
N GLU A 188 -16.53 -14.42 1.48
CA GLU A 188 -17.57 -13.78 2.33
C GLU A 188 -17.34 -12.27 2.46
N LEU A 189 -16.09 -11.84 2.64
CA LEU A 189 -15.74 -10.42 2.76
C LEU A 189 -15.97 -9.65 1.48
N ILE A 190 -15.65 -10.25 0.32
CA ILE A 190 -15.86 -9.62 -0.99
C ILE A 190 -17.36 -9.45 -1.27
N ILE A 191 -18.22 -10.37 -0.83
CA ILE A 191 -19.67 -10.23 -0.98
C ILE A 191 -20.21 -9.07 -0.13
N GLU A 192 -19.60 -8.82 1.02
CA GLU A 192 -20.04 -7.78 1.95
C GLU A 192 -19.65 -6.36 1.45
N ILE A 193 -18.47 -6.23 0.82
CA ILE A 193 -17.83 -4.98 0.36
C ILE A 193 -18.39 -4.46 -0.97
#